data_AF-S3BG41-F1
#
_entry.id   AF-S3BG41-F1
#
_cell.length_a   1.000
_cell.length_b   1.000
_cell.length_c   1.000
_cell.angle_alpha   90.00
_cell.angle_beta   90.00
_cell.angle_gamma   90.00
#
_symmetry.space_group_name_H-M   'P 1'
#
loop_
_entity.id
_entity.type
_entity.pdbx_description
1 polymer ?
#
loop_
_entity_poly.entity_id
_entity_poly.type
_entity_poly.pdbx_seq_one_letter_code
_entity_poly.pdbx_strand_id
1 'polypeptide(L)'
;MKLPKPLVQGETSVTFTLIISNNSNFNKKVILPYVLKVTDNGLTLPKGKDVFVLKVFPEEIKISVESQNVSKLLGFYNGTTYIGNRDKAVTFNLKSSYELPSGFTVALVRDENPSLGSKKIAPNGVEVILPEESFDATMKDLTFVLDESTITDQGEYVLPLKYIVKDASGVEQQLSNNKVFVNLNVKELVASNNNAEAGTQLLGTKIDRKGIRATVTGDHYYEPSYLLDGDESSYSYAAEGAYYNFTFPKVKLVKSIVLKLVSGYPQKKSSCICCYGTK
;
A
#
# COMPACT_ATOMS: atom_id res chain seq x y z
N MET A 1 44.63 -12.82 -17.40
CA MET A 1 44.03 -12.65 -18.75
C MET A 1 44.85 -11.64 -19.53
N LYS A 2 45.21 -11.90 -20.79
CA LYS A 2 45.80 -10.90 -21.69
C LYS A 2 44.75 -10.59 -22.75
N LEU A 3 44.38 -9.31 -22.90
CA LEU A 3 43.43 -8.85 -23.91
C LEU A 3 44.20 -8.00 -24.92
N PRO A 4 44.76 -8.59 -25.99
CA PRO A 4 45.48 -7.83 -27.00
C PRO A 4 44.47 -7.01 -27.83
N LYS A 5 44.74 -5.72 -28.00
CA LYS A 5 43.96 -4.85 -28.89
C LYS A 5 44.91 -3.94 -29.67
N PRO A 6 44.95 -4.04 -31.01
CA PRO A 6 45.79 -3.17 -31.82
C PRO A 6 45.22 -1.75 -31.81
N LEU A 7 46.11 -0.76 -31.81
CA LEU A 7 45.79 0.63 -32.10
C LEU A 7 46.04 0.87 -33.58
N VAL A 8 45.02 1.32 -34.31
CA VAL A 8 45.15 1.64 -35.74
C VAL A 8 45.71 3.05 -35.90
N GLN A 9 46.45 3.29 -36.98
CA GLN A 9 47.00 4.61 -37.28
C GLN A 9 45.91 5.69 -37.26
N GLY A 10 46.12 6.75 -36.48
CA GLY A 10 45.16 7.84 -36.28
C GLY A 10 44.27 7.69 -35.04
N GLU A 11 44.23 6.51 -34.40
CA GLU A 11 43.55 6.33 -33.13
C GLU A 11 44.38 6.86 -31.96
N THR A 12 43.71 7.54 -31.02
CA THR A 12 44.33 8.10 -29.81
C THR A 12 43.83 7.46 -28.52
N SER A 13 42.91 6.49 -28.61
CA SER A 13 42.31 5.83 -27.45
C SER A 13 42.01 4.36 -27.72
N VAL A 14 42.16 3.51 -26.70
CA VAL A 14 41.75 2.10 -26.72
C VAL A 14 40.81 1.83 -25.55
N THR A 15 39.72 1.09 -25.82
CA THR A 15 38.74 0.68 -24.79
C THR A 15 38.76 -0.83 -24.59
N PHE A 16 38.80 -1.24 -23.32
CA PHE A 16 38.66 -2.62 -22.87
C PHE A 16 37.36 -2.79 -22.08
N THR A 17 36.68 -3.92 -22.27
CA THR A 17 35.51 -4.28 -21.47
C THR A 17 35.90 -5.38 -20.48
N LEU A 18 35.68 -5.13 -19.19
CA LEU A 18 35.83 -6.13 -18.14
C LEU A 18 34.44 -6.64 -17.77
N ILE A 19 34.24 -7.96 -17.87
CA ILE A 19 32.99 -8.62 -17.50
C ILE A 19 33.25 -9.43 -16.24
N ILE A 20 32.46 -9.15 -15.20
CA ILE A 20 32.43 -9.95 -13.97
C ILE A 20 31.04 -10.55 -13.88
N SER A 21 30.97 -11.89 -13.89
CA SER A 21 29.72 -12.59 -13.64
C SER A 21 29.32 -12.44 -12.17
N ASN A 22 28.03 -12.23 -11.91
CA ASN A 22 27.51 -12.27 -10.55
C ASN A 22 27.81 -13.66 -9.92
N ASN A 23 28.23 -13.67 -8.66
CA ASN A 23 28.61 -14.88 -7.95
C ASN A 23 28.17 -14.76 -6.49
N SER A 24 27.20 -15.59 -6.09
CA SER A 24 26.65 -15.60 -4.72
C SER A 24 27.69 -15.98 -3.65
N ASN A 25 28.78 -16.65 -4.03
CA ASN A 25 29.87 -16.98 -3.11
C ASN A 25 30.87 -15.82 -2.92
N PHE A 26 30.71 -14.72 -3.65
CA PHE A 26 31.57 -13.55 -3.51
C PHE A 26 31.14 -12.73 -2.28
N ASN A 27 31.83 -12.96 -1.16
CA ASN A 27 31.50 -12.35 0.13
C ASN A 27 32.64 -11.49 0.71
N LYS A 28 33.67 -11.20 -0.09
CA LYS A 28 34.82 -10.38 0.32
C LYS A 28 35.12 -9.30 -0.69
N LYS A 29 35.60 -8.17 -0.18
CA LYS A 29 36.13 -7.08 -1.02
C LYS A 29 37.40 -7.56 -1.70
N VAL A 30 37.49 -7.42 -3.02
CA VAL A 30 38.67 -7.82 -3.80
C VAL A 30 39.19 -6.64 -4.60
N ILE A 31 40.51 -6.54 -4.66
CA ILE A 31 41.23 -5.58 -5.50
C ILE A 31 41.98 -6.39 -6.55
N LEU A 32 41.64 -6.18 -7.82
CA LEU A 32 42.28 -6.83 -8.95
C LEU A 32 43.20 -5.81 -9.63
N PRO A 33 44.53 -5.94 -9.48
CA PRO A 33 45.48 -5.10 -10.17
C PRO A 33 45.66 -5.55 -11.63
N TYR A 34 45.71 -4.58 -12.53
CA TYR A 34 45.98 -4.79 -13.95
C TYR A 34 47.14 -3.91 -14.38
N VAL A 35 47.98 -4.46 -15.25
CA VAL A 35 49.13 -3.77 -15.83
C VAL A 35 48.94 -3.69 -17.35
N LEU A 36 48.95 -2.48 -17.88
CA LEU A 36 49.00 -2.21 -19.31
C LEU A 36 50.41 -2.47 -19.81
N LYS A 37 50.51 -3.35 -20.81
CA LYS A 37 51.76 -3.62 -21.51
C LYS A 37 51.61 -3.21 -22.96
N VAL A 38 52.52 -2.37 -23.42
CA VAL A 38 52.61 -1.97 -24.82
C VAL A 38 53.78 -2.72 -25.43
N THR A 39 53.54 -3.36 -26.57
CA THR A 39 54.55 -4.13 -27.31
C THR A 39 55.17 -3.34 -28.46
N ASP A 40 54.67 -2.12 -28.70
CA ASP A 40 55.20 -1.19 -29.70
C ASP A 40 56.37 -0.38 -29.11
N ASN A 41 57.47 -0.29 -29.86
CA ASN A 41 58.69 0.38 -29.40
C ASN A 41 58.60 1.93 -29.45
N GLY A 42 57.64 2.48 -30.19
CA GLY A 42 57.42 3.92 -30.34
C GLY A 42 56.46 4.52 -29.30
N LEU A 43 55.74 3.68 -28.55
CA LEU A 43 54.78 4.12 -27.54
C LEU A 43 55.25 3.74 -26.13
N THR A 44 55.66 4.74 -25.35
CA THR A 44 56.09 4.54 -23.95
C THR A 44 54.98 4.95 -22.98
N LEU A 45 54.74 4.11 -21.97
CA LEU A 45 53.84 4.45 -20.86
C LEU A 45 54.61 5.22 -19.79
N PRO A 46 54.11 6.38 -19.31
CA PRO A 46 54.73 7.06 -18.19
C PRO A 46 54.79 6.16 -16.95
N LYS A 47 55.91 6.21 -16.22
CA LYS A 47 56.13 5.38 -15.02
C LYS A 47 54.99 5.57 -14.02
N GLY A 48 54.37 4.47 -13.59
CA GLY A 48 53.26 4.49 -12.63
C GLY A 48 51.90 4.80 -13.23
N LYS A 49 51.80 5.01 -14.56
CA LYS A 49 50.53 5.12 -15.30
C LYS A 49 50.20 3.88 -16.13
N ASP A 50 50.99 2.83 -15.96
CA ASP A 50 50.81 1.50 -16.53
C ASP A 50 49.95 0.59 -15.66
N VAL A 51 49.57 1.01 -14.45
CA VAL A 51 48.78 0.20 -13.50
C VAL A 51 47.43 0.84 -13.23
N PHE A 52 46.38 0.02 -13.27
CA PHE A 52 45.06 0.39 -12.74
C PHE A 52 44.51 -0.74 -11.86
N VAL A 53 43.57 -0.42 -10.98
CA VAL A 53 42.95 -1.39 -10.08
C VAL A 53 41.45 -1.41 -10.26
N LEU A 54 40.87 -2.60 -10.32
CA LEU A 54 39.45 -2.81 -10.23
C LEU A 54 39.10 -3.21 -8.80
N LYS A 55 38.30 -2.39 -8.13
CA LYS A 55 37.80 -2.70 -6.78
C LYS A 55 36.41 -3.29 -6.92
N VAL A 56 36.23 -4.51 -6.45
CA VAL A 56 34.95 -5.23 -6.49
C VAL A 56 34.49 -5.43 -5.06
N PHE A 57 33.31 -4.90 -4.74
CA PHE A 57 32.71 -4.99 -3.42
C PHE A 57 31.48 -5.89 -3.50
N PRO A 58 31.34 -6.88 -2.60
CA PRO A 58 30.12 -7.66 -2.52
C PRO A 58 29.01 -6.76 -1.98
N GLU A 59 27.87 -6.77 -2.65
CA GLU A 59 26.71 -6.00 -2.25
C GLU A 59 25.45 -6.83 -2.42
N GLU A 60 24.63 -6.84 -1.38
CA GLU A 60 23.36 -7.55 -1.36
C GLU A 60 22.24 -6.54 -1.63
N ILE A 61 21.42 -6.84 -2.64
CA ILE A 61 20.23 -6.05 -2.93
C ILE A 61 19.20 -6.33 -1.85
N LYS A 62 18.77 -5.28 -1.14
CA LYS A 62 17.76 -5.40 -0.10
C LYS A 62 16.42 -4.99 -0.65
N ILE A 63 15.46 -5.91 -0.60
CA ILE A 63 14.06 -5.66 -0.96
C ILE A 63 13.21 -5.73 0.29
N SER A 64 12.48 -4.66 0.57
CA SER A 64 11.59 -4.52 1.73
C SER A 64 10.27 -3.87 1.32
N VAL A 65 9.33 -3.83 2.27
CA VAL A 65 8.08 -3.07 2.14
C VAL A 65 8.08 -1.91 3.12
N GLU A 66 7.46 -0.79 2.75
CA GLU A 66 7.31 0.36 3.67
C GLU A 66 6.49 0.01 4.91
N SER A 67 5.38 -0.71 4.72
CA SER A 67 4.56 -1.22 5.80
C SER A 67 4.28 -2.71 5.58
N GLN A 68 4.54 -3.50 6.62
CA GLN A 68 4.18 -4.92 6.63
C GLN A 68 2.72 -5.16 6.99
N ASN A 69 2.04 -4.14 7.52
CA ASN A 69 0.69 -4.29 8.04
C ASN A 69 -0.23 -3.22 7.43
N VAL A 70 -1.32 -3.68 6.83
CA VAL A 70 -2.42 -2.81 6.39
C VAL A 70 -3.65 -3.19 7.18
N SER A 71 -4.30 -2.23 7.84
CA SER A 71 -5.51 -2.47 8.62
C SER A 71 -6.74 -1.96 7.89
N LYS A 72 -7.79 -2.77 7.85
CA LYS A 72 -9.10 -2.43 7.26
C LYS A 72 -10.20 -2.63 8.29
N LEU A 73 -11.15 -1.71 8.31
CA LEU A 73 -12.36 -1.80 9.11
C LEU A 73 -13.53 -2.14 8.18
N LEU A 74 -14.24 -3.21 8.51
CA LEU A 74 -15.40 -3.70 7.79
C LEU A 74 -16.59 -3.73 8.74
N GLY A 75 -17.77 -3.58 8.17
CA GLY A 75 -19.03 -3.73 8.88
C GLY A 75 -19.68 -5.07 8.59
N PHE A 76 -20.34 -5.67 9.57
CA PHE A 76 -21.13 -6.88 9.40
C PHE A 76 -22.58 -6.63 9.82
N TYR A 77 -23.52 -6.75 8.88
CA TYR A 77 -24.94 -6.56 9.14
C TYR A 77 -25.78 -7.63 8.43
N ASN A 78 -26.69 -8.25 9.18
CA ASN A 78 -27.66 -9.22 8.65
C ASN A 78 -27.01 -10.32 7.80
N GLY A 79 -25.92 -10.92 8.31
CA GLY A 79 -25.20 -11.99 7.62
C GLY A 79 -24.30 -11.54 6.46
N THR A 80 -24.21 -10.24 6.18
CA THR A 80 -23.42 -9.69 5.08
C THR A 80 -22.32 -8.78 5.60
N THR A 81 -21.10 -8.92 5.06
CA THR A 81 -19.99 -8.01 5.33
C THR A 81 -19.94 -6.89 4.29
N TYR A 82 -19.56 -5.69 4.73
CA TYR A 82 -19.51 -4.47 3.93
C TYR A 82 -18.18 -3.75 4.15
N ILE A 83 -17.61 -3.25 3.06
CA ILE A 83 -16.48 -2.32 3.07
C ILE A 83 -16.74 -1.26 2.01
N GLY A 84 -16.38 0.00 2.29
CA GLY A 84 -16.55 1.07 1.31
C GLY A 84 -15.65 0.84 0.10
N ASN A 85 -16.14 1.11 -1.11
CA ASN A 85 -15.41 0.86 -2.36
C ASN A 85 -13.99 1.44 -2.37
N ARG A 86 -13.80 2.64 -1.80
CA ARG A 86 -12.46 3.28 -1.72
C ARG A 86 -11.50 2.58 -0.74
N ASP A 87 -12.03 1.83 0.22
CA ASP A 87 -11.24 1.11 1.21
C ASP A 87 -10.97 -0.36 0.81
N LYS A 88 -11.59 -0.87 -0.27
CA LYS A 88 -11.33 -2.22 -0.78
C LYS A 88 -9.90 -2.41 -1.28
N ALA A 89 -9.31 -1.37 -1.89
CA ALA A 89 -7.95 -1.43 -2.40
C ALA A 89 -6.93 -1.56 -1.27
N VAL A 90 -6.04 -2.54 -1.37
CA VAL A 90 -4.89 -2.76 -0.50
C VAL A 90 -3.65 -2.59 -1.34
N THR A 91 -2.72 -1.74 -0.90
CA THR A 91 -1.45 -1.50 -1.58
C THR A 91 -0.29 -1.75 -0.63
N PHE A 92 0.70 -2.50 -1.10
CA PHE A 92 2.01 -2.64 -0.47
C PHE A 92 3.05 -1.94 -1.34
N ASN A 93 3.80 -1.00 -0.76
CA ASN A 93 4.86 -0.28 -1.45
C ASN A 93 6.19 -0.99 -1.19
N LEU A 94 6.72 -1.65 -2.22
CA LEU A 94 8.01 -2.33 -2.17
C LEU A 94 9.13 -1.34 -2.51
N LYS A 95 10.26 -1.52 -1.83
CA LYS A 95 11.49 -0.77 -2.02
C LYS A 95 12.65 -1.71 -2.25
N SER A 96 13.49 -1.37 -3.22
CA SER A 96 14.79 -1.99 -3.45
C SER A 96 15.89 -0.97 -3.16
N SER A 97 17.01 -1.43 -2.60
CA SER A 97 18.19 -0.58 -2.38
C SER A 97 18.84 -0.11 -3.68
N TYR A 98 18.60 -0.81 -4.79
CA TYR A 98 19.08 -0.48 -6.14
C TYR A 98 18.00 -0.71 -7.19
N GLU A 99 18.14 -0.01 -8.32
CA GLU A 99 17.36 -0.33 -9.52
C GLU A 99 17.69 -1.76 -9.96
N LEU A 100 16.66 -2.58 -10.12
CA LEU A 100 16.80 -3.97 -10.50
C LEU A 100 16.98 -4.09 -12.02
N PRO A 101 17.77 -5.05 -12.52
CA PRO A 101 17.84 -5.33 -13.94
C PRO A 101 16.47 -5.68 -14.53
N SER A 102 16.29 -5.41 -15.83
CA SER A 102 15.09 -5.82 -16.55
C SER A 102 14.86 -7.34 -16.48
N GLY A 103 13.59 -7.75 -16.41
CA GLY A 103 13.19 -9.15 -16.41
C GLY A 103 12.92 -9.73 -15.02
N PHE A 104 13.27 -9.02 -13.95
CA PHE A 104 12.79 -9.36 -12.61
C PHE A 104 11.28 -9.13 -12.51
N THR A 105 10.58 -10.04 -11.82
CA THR A 105 9.16 -9.86 -11.47
C THR A 105 8.96 -9.98 -9.97
N VAL A 106 7.87 -9.39 -9.49
CA VAL A 106 7.45 -9.51 -8.11
C VAL A 106 5.96 -9.82 -8.03
N ALA A 107 5.60 -10.80 -7.22
CA ALA A 107 4.23 -11.23 -7.02
C ALA A 107 3.84 -11.18 -5.55
N LEU A 108 2.59 -10.81 -5.26
CA LEU A 108 1.97 -11.13 -3.97
C LEU A 108 1.35 -12.52 -4.06
N VAL A 109 1.59 -13.34 -3.05
CA VAL A 109 0.90 -14.62 -2.88
C VAL A 109 0.41 -14.78 -1.46
N ARG A 110 -0.57 -15.65 -1.26
CA ARG A 110 -1.00 -16.06 0.08
C ARG A 110 0.10 -16.86 0.77
N ASP A 111 0.35 -16.58 2.06
CA ASP A 111 1.25 -17.40 2.86
C ASP A 111 0.48 -18.64 3.36
N GLU A 112 0.81 -19.80 2.80
CA GLU A 112 0.15 -21.08 3.11
C GLU A 112 0.47 -21.59 4.52
N ASN A 113 1.59 -21.16 5.12
CA ASN A 113 2.03 -21.60 6.45
C ASN A 113 2.32 -20.39 7.35
N PRO A 114 1.30 -19.58 7.68
CA PRO A 114 1.49 -18.33 8.38
C PRO A 114 1.62 -18.58 9.89
N SER A 115 2.60 -17.94 10.53
CA SER A 115 2.76 -18.00 11.99
C SER A 115 1.94 -16.88 12.65
N LEU A 116 0.66 -17.15 12.92
CA LEU A 116 -0.30 -16.14 13.38
C LEU A 116 -0.80 -16.33 14.82
N GLY A 117 -0.34 -17.38 15.51
CA GLY A 117 -0.83 -17.72 16.85
C GLY A 117 -2.33 -18.02 16.83
N SER A 118 -3.10 -17.35 17.69
CA SER A 118 -4.55 -17.53 17.85
C SER A 118 -5.41 -16.69 16.89
N LYS A 119 -4.81 -15.90 15.99
CA LYS A 119 -5.57 -15.03 15.08
C LYS A 119 -6.30 -15.85 14.03
N LYS A 120 -7.54 -15.45 13.72
CA LYS A 120 -8.35 -16.09 12.67
C LYS A 120 -7.77 -15.75 11.30
N ILE A 121 -7.50 -16.75 10.48
CA ILE A 121 -7.08 -16.54 9.09
C ILE A 121 -8.29 -16.06 8.30
N ALA A 122 -8.11 -15.06 7.43
CA ALA A 122 -9.16 -14.61 6.54
C ALA A 122 -9.62 -15.77 5.62
N PRO A 123 -10.85 -15.79 5.12
CA PRO A 123 -11.29 -16.80 4.17
C PRO A 123 -10.47 -16.79 2.87
N ASN A 124 -10.48 -17.92 2.15
CA ASN A 124 -9.90 -17.98 0.81
C ASN A 124 -10.76 -17.17 -0.17
N GLY A 125 -10.12 -16.45 -1.08
CA GLY A 125 -10.81 -15.63 -2.09
C GLY A 125 -11.09 -14.20 -1.67
N VAL A 126 -10.83 -13.82 -0.41
CA VAL A 126 -10.95 -12.43 0.07
C VAL A 126 -10.04 -11.46 -0.70
N GLU A 127 -8.97 -11.96 -1.30
CA GLU A 127 -7.97 -11.23 -2.07
C GLU A 127 -8.27 -11.15 -3.58
N VAL A 128 -9.29 -11.88 -4.07
CA VAL A 128 -9.72 -12.01 -5.47
C VAL A 128 -8.60 -12.43 -6.42
N ILE A 129 -7.76 -11.48 -6.83
CA ILE A 129 -6.60 -11.67 -7.71
C ILE A 129 -5.44 -10.88 -7.08
N LEU A 130 -4.35 -11.59 -6.79
CA LEU A 130 -3.10 -10.97 -6.34
C LEU A 130 -2.21 -10.60 -7.54
N PRO A 131 -1.51 -9.46 -7.49
CA PRO A 131 -0.70 -8.97 -8.61
C PRO A 131 0.61 -9.76 -8.76
N GLU A 132 1.04 -9.93 -10.01
CA GLU A 132 2.41 -10.26 -10.42
C GLU A 132 2.85 -9.24 -11.47
N GLU A 133 3.91 -8.49 -11.19
CA GLU A 133 4.31 -7.31 -11.94
C GLU A 133 5.81 -7.34 -12.25
N SER A 134 6.23 -6.61 -13.30
CA SER A 134 7.65 -6.34 -13.55
C SER A 134 8.24 -5.52 -12.40
N PHE A 135 9.49 -5.80 -12.02
CA PHE A 135 10.19 -5.07 -10.98
C PHE A 135 11.63 -4.76 -11.39
N ASP A 136 11.77 -3.70 -12.17
CA ASP A 136 13.00 -3.16 -12.75
C ASP A 136 13.31 -1.75 -12.19
N ALA A 137 12.80 -1.45 -11.00
CA ALA A 137 12.85 -0.12 -10.40
C ALA A 137 13.28 -0.18 -8.92
N THR A 138 13.52 0.98 -8.32
CA THR A 138 13.77 1.08 -6.87
C THR A 138 12.49 1.00 -6.04
N MET A 139 11.32 1.21 -6.66
CA MET A 139 10.02 1.18 -6.00
C MET A 139 8.97 0.49 -6.88
N LYS A 140 8.04 -0.23 -6.25
CA LYS A 140 6.91 -0.87 -6.93
C LYS A 140 5.72 -0.98 -6.00
N ASP A 141 4.55 -0.62 -6.52
CA ASP A 141 3.29 -0.76 -5.79
C ASP A 141 2.61 -2.06 -6.21
N LEU A 142 2.26 -2.89 -5.22
CA LEU A 142 1.46 -4.09 -5.43
C LEU A 142 0.09 -3.85 -4.84
N THR A 143 -0.90 -3.69 -5.72
CA THR A 143 -2.27 -3.37 -5.34
C THR A 143 -3.22 -4.49 -5.73
N PHE A 144 -4.12 -4.85 -4.81
CA PHE A 144 -5.24 -5.73 -5.07
C PHE A 144 -6.50 -5.21 -4.38
N VAL A 145 -7.64 -5.85 -4.65
CA VAL A 145 -8.95 -5.44 -4.15
C VAL A 145 -9.52 -6.55 -3.27
N LEU A 146 -10.00 -6.18 -2.09
CA LEU A 146 -10.67 -7.12 -1.19
C LEU A 146 -12.09 -7.44 -1.67
N ASP A 147 -12.47 -8.71 -1.58
CA ASP A 147 -13.84 -9.20 -1.67
C ASP A 147 -14.34 -9.67 -0.30
N GLU A 148 -15.07 -8.77 0.34
CA GLU A 148 -15.68 -8.97 1.64
C GLU A 148 -16.78 -10.04 1.67
N SER A 149 -17.32 -10.47 0.51
CA SER A 149 -18.42 -11.44 0.45
C SER A 149 -18.04 -12.82 0.99
N THR A 150 -16.75 -13.12 1.00
CA THR A 150 -16.20 -14.36 1.57
C THR A 150 -16.20 -14.37 3.10
N ILE A 151 -16.36 -13.21 3.74
CA ILE A 151 -16.35 -13.06 5.19
C ILE A 151 -17.79 -13.08 5.70
N THR A 152 -18.15 -14.12 6.44
CA THR A 152 -19.55 -14.39 6.83
C THR A 152 -19.85 -14.13 8.30
N ASP A 153 -18.88 -13.64 9.07
CA ASP A 153 -19.04 -13.41 10.51
C ASP A 153 -18.14 -12.27 11.00
N GLN A 154 -18.54 -11.64 12.10
CA GLN A 154 -17.73 -10.64 12.78
C GLN A 154 -16.46 -11.24 13.40
N GLY A 155 -15.50 -10.37 13.72
CA GLY A 155 -14.25 -10.76 14.39
C GLY A 155 -13.02 -10.14 13.75
N GLU A 156 -11.87 -10.57 14.22
CA GLU A 156 -10.58 -10.10 13.76
C GLU A 156 -9.92 -11.17 12.90
N TYR A 157 -9.72 -10.86 11.63
CA TYR A 157 -9.11 -11.74 10.66
C TYR A 157 -7.77 -11.18 10.20
N VAL A 158 -6.87 -12.07 9.82
CA VAL A 158 -5.62 -11.73 9.15
C VAL A 158 -5.58 -12.44 7.81
N LEU A 159 -5.42 -11.69 6.73
CA LEU A 159 -5.00 -12.22 5.43
C LEU A 159 -3.47 -12.23 5.41
N PRO A 160 -2.83 -13.41 5.52
CA PRO A 160 -1.39 -13.51 5.49
C PRO A 160 -0.91 -13.64 4.05
N LEU A 161 -0.03 -12.74 3.65
CA LEU A 161 0.55 -12.70 2.32
C LEU A 161 2.08 -12.71 2.44
N LYS A 162 2.75 -13.03 1.34
CA LYS A 162 4.17 -12.79 1.16
C LYS A 162 4.42 -12.27 -0.25
N TYR A 163 5.45 -11.45 -0.41
CA TYR A 163 5.93 -11.10 -1.74
C TYR A 163 7.04 -12.07 -2.18
N ILE A 164 7.03 -12.42 -3.46
CA ILE A 164 8.02 -13.30 -4.08
C ILE A 164 8.67 -12.53 -5.21
N VAL A 165 10.00 -12.56 -5.29
CA VAL A 165 10.74 -11.97 -6.41
C VAL A 165 11.30 -13.09 -7.26
N LYS A 166 11.07 -13.05 -8.58
CA LYS A 166 11.68 -13.98 -9.54
C LYS A 166 12.69 -13.22 -10.39
N ASP A 167 13.80 -13.87 -10.73
CA ASP A 167 14.77 -13.33 -11.67
C ASP A 167 14.29 -13.48 -13.13
N ALA A 168 15.08 -12.97 -14.07
CA ALA A 168 14.79 -13.05 -15.51
C ALA A 168 14.69 -14.48 -16.06
N SER A 169 15.15 -15.49 -15.32
CA SER A 169 15.00 -16.92 -15.67
C SER A 169 13.76 -17.54 -15.03
N GLY A 170 12.97 -16.77 -14.27
CA GLY A 170 11.79 -17.23 -13.55
C GLY A 170 12.10 -17.91 -12.21
N VAL A 171 13.33 -17.84 -11.71
CA VAL A 171 13.73 -18.49 -10.46
C VAL A 171 13.41 -17.58 -9.28
N GLU A 172 12.64 -18.10 -8.32
CA GLU A 172 12.33 -17.42 -7.06
C GLU A 172 13.61 -17.18 -6.25
N GLN A 173 13.78 -15.92 -5.83
CA GLN A 173 14.89 -15.48 -4.99
C GLN A 173 14.49 -15.59 -3.52
N GLN A 174 15.41 -16.09 -2.70
CA GLN A 174 15.16 -16.22 -1.26
C GLN A 174 15.21 -14.85 -0.58
N LEU A 175 14.16 -14.51 0.16
CA LEU A 175 14.03 -13.26 0.91
C LEU A 175 13.78 -13.57 2.38
N SER A 176 14.54 -12.92 3.28
CA SER A 176 14.47 -13.18 4.72
C SER A 176 13.30 -12.50 5.44
N ASN A 177 12.73 -11.44 4.85
CA ASN A 177 11.66 -10.66 5.47
C ASN A 177 10.57 -10.25 4.45
N ASN A 178 9.92 -11.24 3.86
CA ASN A 178 8.95 -11.04 2.78
C ASN A 178 7.47 -11.16 3.17
N LYS A 179 7.19 -11.35 4.46
CA LYS A 179 5.81 -11.51 4.96
C LYS A 179 5.13 -10.16 5.12
N VAL A 180 3.86 -10.10 4.72
CA VAL A 180 2.99 -8.93 4.83
C VAL A 180 1.58 -9.37 5.22
N PHE A 181 0.85 -8.50 5.90
CA PHE A 181 -0.43 -8.84 6.52
C PHE A 181 -1.48 -7.77 6.25
N VAL A 182 -2.69 -8.22 5.93
CA VAL A 182 -3.88 -7.37 5.99
C VAL A 182 -4.71 -7.76 7.19
N ASN A 183 -4.82 -6.86 8.16
CA ASN A 183 -5.63 -7.04 9.35
C ASN A 183 -7.05 -6.53 9.06
N LEU A 184 -8.02 -7.43 9.03
CA LEU A 184 -9.42 -7.13 8.76
C LEU A 184 -10.19 -7.16 10.08
N ASN A 185 -10.63 -5.99 10.54
CA ASN A 185 -11.46 -5.87 11.73
C ASN A 185 -12.92 -5.77 11.29
N VAL A 186 -13.69 -6.83 11.50
CA VAL A 186 -15.09 -6.92 11.10
C VAL A 186 -15.94 -6.71 12.33
N LYS A 187 -16.65 -5.58 12.36
CA LYS A 187 -17.49 -5.19 13.48
C LYS A 187 -18.95 -5.33 13.15
N GLU A 188 -19.71 -5.94 14.07
CA GLU A 188 -21.17 -5.95 13.96
C GLU A 188 -21.70 -4.51 13.92
N LEU A 189 -22.53 -4.30 12.92
CA LEU A 189 -23.22 -3.08 12.64
C LEU A 189 -24.63 -3.23 13.23
N VAL A 190 -24.83 -2.75 14.46
CA VAL A 190 -26.15 -2.86 15.10
C VAL A 190 -27.02 -1.68 14.70
N ALA A 191 -28.15 -1.97 14.04
CA ALA A 191 -29.20 -0.97 13.85
C ALA A 191 -29.89 -0.75 15.20
N SER A 192 -29.80 0.46 15.74
CA SER A 192 -30.56 0.85 16.93
C SER A 192 -31.47 2.02 16.57
N ASN A 193 -32.73 1.89 16.96
CA ASN A 193 -33.78 2.88 16.79
C ASN A 193 -33.68 4.05 17.80
N ASN A 194 -32.75 3.98 18.77
CA ASN A 194 -32.42 5.05 19.72
C ASN A 194 -31.02 4.80 20.34
N ASN A 195 -29.94 5.04 19.60
CA ASN A 195 -28.56 4.92 20.10
C ASN A 195 -27.83 6.26 20.28
N ALA A 196 -28.55 7.37 20.17
CA ALA A 196 -27.97 8.69 20.32
C ALA A 196 -28.72 9.44 21.42
N GLU A 197 -27.97 9.90 22.41
CA GLU A 197 -28.44 10.82 23.43
C GLU A 197 -27.91 12.22 23.11
N ALA A 198 -28.68 13.25 23.47
CA ALA A 198 -28.22 14.62 23.35
C ALA A 198 -27.08 14.84 24.36
N GLY A 199 -25.84 14.88 23.85
CA GLY A 199 -24.66 15.18 24.64
C GLY A 199 -24.29 16.66 24.60
N THR A 200 -23.71 17.16 25.68
CA THR A 200 -23.12 18.52 25.75
C THR A 200 -21.63 18.54 25.40
N GLN A 201 -21.00 17.35 25.24
CA GLN A 201 -19.59 17.19 24.97
C GLN A 201 -19.35 16.53 23.61
N LEU A 202 -18.35 17.04 22.89
CA LEU A 202 -17.87 16.43 21.66
C LEU A 202 -17.03 15.21 21.99
N LEU A 203 -17.41 14.06 21.43
CA LEU A 203 -16.65 12.81 21.57
C LEU A 203 -15.94 12.45 20.27
N GLY A 204 -14.64 12.22 20.36
CA GLY A 204 -13.78 11.82 19.25
C GLY A 204 -13.20 12.99 18.45
N THR A 205 -12.65 12.68 17.29
CA THR A 205 -12.01 13.65 16.38
C THR A 205 -12.94 13.95 15.21
N LYS A 206 -12.95 15.20 14.74
CA LYS A 206 -13.75 15.62 13.59
C LYS A 206 -13.39 14.76 12.36
N ILE A 207 -14.40 14.13 11.76
CA ILE A 207 -14.24 13.36 10.52
C ILE A 207 -14.14 14.34 9.34
N ASP A 208 -13.18 14.11 8.44
CA ASP A 208 -13.13 14.80 7.15
C ASP A 208 -14.40 14.48 6.34
N ARG A 209 -15.08 15.54 5.91
CA ARG A 209 -16.36 15.47 5.18
C ARG A 209 -16.17 15.06 3.71
N LYS A 210 -14.94 15.04 3.21
CA LYS A 210 -14.64 14.71 1.80
C LYS A 210 -15.22 13.35 1.40
N GLY A 211 -16.11 13.38 0.42
CA GLY A 211 -16.74 12.18 -0.15
C GLY A 211 -17.90 11.62 0.68
N ILE A 212 -18.29 12.26 1.79
CA ILE A 212 -19.58 11.99 2.43
C ILE A 212 -20.68 12.59 1.56
N ARG A 213 -21.74 11.82 1.30
CA ARG A 213 -22.91 12.29 0.55
C ARG A 213 -24.07 12.49 1.52
N ALA A 214 -24.67 13.68 1.50
CA ALA A 214 -25.92 13.96 2.18
C ALA A 214 -27.10 13.79 1.21
N THR A 215 -28.18 13.19 1.68
CA THR A 215 -29.45 13.08 0.96
C THR A 215 -30.61 13.25 1.93
N VAL A 216 -31.81 13.53 1.43
CA VAL A 216 -33.03 13.57 2.24
C VAL A 216 -34.03 12.56 1.71
N THR A 217 -34.65 11.82 2.63
CA THR A 217 -35.89 11.09 2.36
C THR A 217 -37.05 11.94 2.88
N GLY A 218 -37.93 12.40 1.98
CA GLY A 218 -39.03 13.33 2.27
C GLY A 218 -38.81 14.73 1.68
N ASP A 219 -39.71 15.66 2.01
CA ASP A 219 -39.64 17.04 1.52
C ASP A 219 -38.52 17.82 2.20
N HIS A 220 -37.79 18.61 1.41
CA HIS A 220 -36.72 19.46 1.89
C HIS A 220 -36.59 20.74 1.07
N TYR A 221 -35.90 21.70 1.67
CA TYR A 221 -35.57 22.99 1.10
C TYR A 221 -34.07 23.20 1.22
N TYR A 222 -33.48 23.68 0.13
CA TYR A 222 -32.03 23.84 -0.07
C TYR A 222 -31.28 22.52 -0.15
N GLU A 223 -30.09 22.54 -0.76
CA GLU A 223 -29.35 21.33 -1.06
C GLU A 223 -28.81 20.65 0.22
N PRO A 224 -29.04 19.35 0.44
CA PRO A 224 -28.50 18.63 1.59
C PRO A 224 -26.97 18.68 1.67
N SER A 225 -26.28 18.89 0.55
CA SER A 225 -24.81 19.05 0.51
C SER A 225 -24.32 20.25 1.30
N TYR A 226 -25.15 21.28 1.51
CA TYR A 226 -24.80 22.44 2.33
C TYR A 226 -24.53 22.09 3.80
N LEU A 227 -25.03 20.94 4.28
CA LEU A 227 -24.69 20.46 5.62
C LEU A 227 -23.23 20.01 5.77
N LEU A 228 -22.50 19.87 4.65
CA LEU A 228 -21.16 19.29 4.60
C LEU A 228 -20.10 20.22 3.99
N ASP A 229 -20.46 21.38 3.46
CA ASP A 229 -19.57 22.26 2.68
C ASP A 229 -18.54 23.05 3.51
N GLY A 230 -18.78 23.20 4.82
CA GLY A 230 -17.88 23.95 5.71
C GLY A 230 -18.24 25.42 5.90
N ASP A 231 -19.29 25.90 5.22
CA ASP A 231 -19.80 27.25 5.36
C ASP A 231 -20.94 27.28 6.40
N GLU A 232 -20.76 28.05 7.47
CA GLU A 232 -21.74 28.14 8.54
C GLU A 232 -22.95 29.02 8.19
N SER A 233 -22.89 29.75 7.07
CA SER A 233 -24.01 30.52 6.55
C SER A 233 -24.94 29.70 5.64
N SER A 234 -24.45 28.56 5.16
CA SER A 234 -25.21 27.63 4.32
C SER A 234 -26.00 26.63 5.20
N TYR A 235 -27.25 26.34 4.82
CA TYR A 235 -28.14 25.47 5.59
C TYR A 235 -29.08 24.68 4.68
N SER A 236 -29.57 23.56 5.20
CA SER A 236 -30.63 22.76 4.59
C SER A 236 -31.73 22.53 5.63
N TYR A 237 -32.98 22.63 5.22
CA TYR A 237 -34.14 22.37 6.07
C TYR A 237 -34.97 21.22 5.51
N ALA A 238 -35.42 20.32 6.37
CA ALA A 238 -36.28 19.20 5.98
C ALA A 238 -37.63 19.32 6.71
N ALA A 239 -38.70 18.95 6.02
CA ALA A 239 -40.04 18.96 6.58
C ALA A 239 -40.15 17.99 7.77
N GLU A 240 -41.18 18.17 8.59
CA GLU A 240 -41.46 17.24 9.68
C GLU A 240 -41.70 15.83 9.12
N GLY A 241 -41.01 14.83 9.69
CA GLY A 241 -41.05 13.44 9.22
C GLY A 241 -40.00 13.09 8.14
N ALA A 242 -39.21 14.04 7.67
CA ALA A 242 -38.11 13.77 6.74
C ALA A 242 -36.83 13.30 7.47
N TYR A 243 -35.96 12.60 6.74
CA TYR A 243 -34.71 12.03 7.26
C TYR A 243 -33.51 12.53 6.45
N TYR A 244 -32.50 13.09 7.14
CA TYR A 244 -31.18 13.28 6.54
C TYR A 244 -30.39 11.98 6.60
N ASN A 245 -29.93 11.52 5.44
CA ASN A 245 -29.07 10.35 5.32
C ASN A 245 -27.67 10.78 4.90
N PHE A 246 -26.66 10.36 5.68
CA PHE A 246 -25.25 10.60 5.38
C PHE A 246 -24.58 9.30 4.99
N THR A 247 -24.19 9.17 3.73
CA THR A 247 -23.46 8.01 3.23
C THR A 247 -21.96 8.29 3.28
N PHE A 248 -21.23 7.50 4.07
CA PHE A 248 -19.79 7.61 4.17
C PHE A 248 -19.11 6.80 3.05
N PRO A 249 -17.97 7.27 2.51
CA PRO A 249 -17.23 6.53 1.47
C PRO A 249 -16.53 5.28 2.01
N LYS A 250 -16.48 5.12 3.34
CA LYS A 250 -15.92 3.98 4.07
C LYS A 250 -16.57 3.80 5.43
N VAL A 251 -16.45 2.61 6.00
CA VAL A 251 -16.92 2.33 7.36
C VAL A 251 -16.17 3.22 8.35
N LYS A 252 -16.91 3.84 9.26
CA LYS A 252 -16.39 4.77 10.27
C LYS A 252 -17.00 4.45 11.62
N LEU A 253 -16.17 4.50 12.67
CA LEU A 253 -16.66 4.57 14.03
C LEU A 253 -17.08 6.03 14.32
N VAL A 254 -18.39 6.27 14.38
CA VAL A 254 -18.95 7.59 14.70
C VAL A 254 -19.27 7.64 16.19
N LYS A 255 -18.59 8.53 16.94
CA LYS A 255 -18.79 8.70 18.39
C LYS A 255 -19.81 9.78 18.74
N SER A 256 -19.90 10.82 17.93
CA SER A 256 -20.85 11.93 18.12
C SER A 256 -21.17 12.59 16.77
N ILE A 257 -22.34 13.19 16.67
CA ILE A 257 -22.77 14.03 15.54
C ILE A 257 -23.12 15.40 16.09
N VAL A 258 -22.67 16.44 15.41
CA VAL A 258 -22.92 17.84 15.80
C VAL A 258 -23.89 18.45 14.82
N LEU A 259 -25.06 18.85 15.32
CA LEU A 259 -26.05 19.61 14.55
C LEU A 259 -25.94 21.07 14.96
N LYS A 260 -25.65 21.95 13.99
CA LYS A 260 -25.73 23.39 14.16
C LYS A 260 -27.10 23.86 13.70
N LEU A 261 -27.82 24.56 14.57
CA LEU A 261 -29.16 25.07 14.28
C LEU A 261 -29.08 26.51 13.78
N VAL A 262 -29.94 26.85 12.80
CA VAL A 262 -30.08 28.22 12.32
C VAL A 262 -30.85 29.04 13.36
N SER A 263 -30.37 30.25 13.64
CA SER A 263 -31.03 31.16 14.58
C SER A 263 -32.48 31.44 14.15
N GLY A 264 -33.42 31.39 15.10
CA GLY A 264 -34.85 31.60 14.85
C GLY A 264 -35.62 30.35 14.40
N TYR A 265 -34.93 29.23 14.12
CA TYR A 265 -35.55 27.96 13.71
C TYR A 265 -35.16 26.84 14.69
N PRO A 266 -35.83 26.75 15.86
CA PRO A 266 -35.51 25.73 16.85
C PRO A 266 -35.86 24.32 16.32
N GLN A 267 -35.04 23.34 16.72
CA GLN A 267 -35.30 21.94 16.41
C GLN A 267 -36.58 21.47 17.12
N LYS A 268 -37.58 21.03 16.36
CA LYS A 268 -38.85 20.52 16.92
C LYS A 268 -38.68 19.15 17.60
N LYS A 269 -38.01 18.21 16.94
CA LYS A 269 -37.66 16.87 17.46
C LYS A 269 -36.63 16.24 16.50
N SER A 270 -35.56 15.65 17.02
CA SER A 270 -34.63 14.84 16.21
C SER A 270 -34.46 13.47 16.86
N SER A 271 -34.62 12.41 16.08
CA SER A 271 -34.00 11.13 16.38
C SER A 271 -32.79 10.98 15.47
N CYS A 272 -31.63 10.68 16.05
CA CYS A 272 -30.51 10.24 15.26
C CYS A 272 -30.57 8.72 15.19
N ILE A 273 -30.91 8.20 14.01
CA ILE A 273 -30.75 6.79 13.71
C ILE A 273 -29.33 6.67 13.15
N CYS A 274 -28.37 6.38 14.04
CA CYS A 274 -27.08 5.91 13.57
C CYS A 274 -27.30 4.48 13.07
N CYS A 275 -27.46 4.32 11.76
CA CYS A 275 -27.26 3.04 11.14
C CYS A 275 -25.82 2.62 11.43
N TYR A 276 -25.70 1.69 12.39
CA TYR A 276 -24.54 0.86 12.63
C TYR A 276 -23.46 1.45 13.55
N GLY A 277 -23.78 1.51 14.84
CA GLY A 277 -22.80 1.63 15.91
C GLY A 277 -22.39 0.27 16.43
N THR A 278 -21.12 0.10 16.80
CA THR A 278 -20.67 -1.03 17.61
C THR A 278 -21.20 -0.87 19.03
N LYS A 279 -21.83 -1.90 19.59
CA LYS A 279 -21.95 -2.01 21.05
C LYS A 279 -20.57 -2.15 21.69
#